data_AF-A0A1M3BPB5-F1
#
_entry.id   AF-A0A1M3BPB5-F1
#
_cell.length_a   1.000
_cell.length_b   1.000
_cell.length_c   1.000
_cell.angle_alpha   90.00
_cell.angle_beta   90.00
_cell.angle_gamma   90.00
#
_symmetry.space_group_name_H-M   'P 1'
#
loop_
_entity.id
_entity.type
_entity.pdbx_description
1 polymer ?
#
loop_
_entity_poly.entity_id
_entity_poly.type
_entity_poly.pdbx_seq_one_letter_code
_entity_poly.pdbx_strand_id
1 'polypeptide(L)'
;MPAALKNALGELRSAIEALLDQSTADDARTALTIAEERWTQLRQARAAKAKSTAAYATAEAVYRAYNEVADKALTELYETVESKFGDYYRRINADDESAFTAGLSPSAGKLDLEVDFYGLGMFPPMAYHSEGHQDGMGVCLYLALIDQVLGNDFRLAVMDDVVTSVDTNHRRQFCNLLKEVFPEVQFIITTHDEVWARQMQSSGLVDRHSLARFHGWSVDGGPLYGSVGDFWEKIDADLDDDVPGAAHKLRRNLEASMAEIAAGLQARVTYRPDNSHDLSMFFNSVKGRHGDLLKKAASSASSWNNNDAKQQVDALKAERTQAILAQDGENWAINALVHSNDWAAMSKADFEPVVEACKQFTELFSCSNPDCDSWIYVVGMPGSEEALRCSCGTLNINLRRK
;
A
#
# COMPACT_ATOMS: atom_id res chain seq x y z
N MET A 1 -1.72 -81.77 -87.89
CA MET A 1 -1.79 -82.27 -86.50
C MET A 1 -2.07 -83.78 -86.52
N PRO A 2 -1.43 -84.58 -85.65
CA PRO A 2 -1.74 -86.00 -85.50
C PRO A 2 -3.20 -86.21 -85.06
N ALA A 3 -3.87 -87.24 -85.59
CA ALA A 3 -5.30 -87.48 -85.35
C ALA A 3 -5.65 -87.65 -83.87
N ALA A 4 -4.77 -88.28 -83.09
CA ALA A 4 -4.96 -88.47 -81.64
C ALA A 4 -4.97 -87.16 -80.85
N LEU A 5 -4.11 -86.20 -81.21
CA LEU A 5 -4.07 -84.88 -80.57
C LEU A 5 -5.35 -84.09 -80.89
N LYS A 6 -5.87 -84.24 -82.11
CA LYS A 6 -7.10 -83.58 -82.56
C LYS A 6 -8.33 -84.11 -81.83
N ASN A 7 -8.39 -85.42 -81.56
CA ASN A 7 -9.45 -86.03 -80.76
C ASN A 7 -9.37 -85.64 -79.28
N ALA A 8 -8.18 -85.71 -78.67
CA ALA A 8 -8.01 -85.30 -77.27
C ALA A 8 -8.34 -83.81 -77.05
N LEU A 9 -7.99 -82.94 -78.01
CA LEU A 9 -8.39 -81.53 -78.00
C LEU A 9 -9.91 -81.36 -78.20
N GLY A 10 -10.55 -82.21 -79.01
CA GLY A 10 -12.00 -82.23 -79.19
C GLY A 10 -12.75 -82.66 -77.93
N GLU A 11 -12.25 -83.67 -77.22
CA GLU A 11 -12.78 -84.14 -75.94
C GLU A 11 -12.58 -83.11 -74.83
N LEU A 12 -11.39 -82.51 -74.72
CA LEU A 12 -11.10 -81.44 -73.77
C LEU A 12 -12.02 -80.23 -74.01
N ARG A 13 -12.19 -79.83 -75.27
CA ARG A 13 -13.09 -78.73 -75.63
C ARG A 13 -14.54 -79.04 -75.28
N SER A 14 -15.00 -80.26 -75.57
CA SER A 14 -16.36 -80.69 -75.21
C SER A 14 -16.56 -80.74 -73.69
N ALA A 15 -15.54 -81.15 -72.94
CA ALA A 15 -15.58 -81.13 -71.47
C ALA A 15 -15.62 -79.71 -70.90
N ILE A 16 -14.88 -78.76 -71.51
CA ILE A 16 -14.91 -77.34 -71.12
C ILE A 16 -16.24 -76.68 -71.48
N GLU A 17 -16.78 -76.95 -72.67
CA GLU A 17 -18.08 -76.43 -73.13
C GLU A 17 -19.27 -77.05 -72.35
N ALA A 18 -19.07 -78.23 -71.74
CA ALA A 18 -20.04 -78.87 -70.84
C ALA A 18 -19.97 -78.37 -69.38
N LEU A 19 -18.95 -77.60 -69.00
CA LEU A 19 -18.92 -76.92 -67.71
C LEU A 19 -19.96 -75.80 -67.75
N LEU A 20 -20.87 -75.79 -66.76
CA LEU A 20 -21.86 -74.74 -66.61
C LEU A 20 -21.17 -73.37 -66.48
N ASP A 21 -21.58 -72.41 -67.29
CA ASP A 21 -21.11 -71.03 -67.20
C ASP A 21 -21.55 -70.40 -65.86
N GLN A 22 -20.62 -70.34 -64.91
CA GLN A 22 -20.84 -69.80 -63.57
C GLN A 22 -20.56 -68.29 -63.48
N SER A 23 -20.14 -67.63 -64.57
CA SER A 23 -19.80 -66.20 -64.58
C SER A 23 -20.95 -65.35 -64.02
N THR A 24 -22.19 -65.63 -64.45
CA THR A 24 -23.40 -64.97 -63.95
C THR A 24 -23.64 -65.17 -62.45
N ALA A 25 -23.30 -66.36 -61.91
CA ALA A 25 -23.44 -66.66 -60.49
C ALA A 25 -22.35 -65.98 -59.66
N ASP A 26 -21.12 -65.91 -60.16
CA ASP A 26 -20.00 -65.25 -59.50
C ASP A 26 -20.11 -63.72 -59.57
N ASP A 27 -20.63 -63.17 -60.66
CA ASP A 27 -21.00 -61.75 -60.78
C ASP A 27 -22.11 -61.40 -59.77
N ALA A 28 -23.13 -62.26 -59.64
CA ALA A 28 -24.20 -62.07 -58.67
C ALA A 28 -23.67 -62.13 -57.22
N ARG A 29 -22.77 -63.08 -56.90
CA ARG A 29 -22.12 -63.16 -55.59
C ARG A 29 -21.27 -61.92 -55.30
N THR A 30 -20.49 -61.46 -56.26
CA THR A 30 -19.67 -60.25 -56.13
C THR A 30 -20.55 -59.02 -55.89
N ALA A 31 -21.64 -58.88 -56.64
CA ALA A 31 -22.61 -57.81 -56.46
C ALA A 31 -23.26 -57.85 -55.07
N LEU A 32 -23.61 -59.04 -54.56
CA LEU A 32 -24.17 -59.22 -53.22
C LEU A 32 -23.17 -58.87 -52.12
N THR A 33 -21.90 -59.28 -52.24
CA THR A 33 -20.84 -58.93 -51.29
C THR A 33 -20.61 -57.42 -51.23
N ILE A 34 -20.55 -56.74 -52.39
CA ILE A 34 -20.43 -55.28 -52.46
C ILE A 34 -21.67 -54.60 -51.86
N ALA A 35 -22.86 -55.13 -52.12
CA ALA A 35 -24.10 -54.60 -51.56
C ALA A 35 -24.13 -54.74 -50.03
N GLU A 36 -23.71 -55.87 -49.49
CA GLU A 36 -23.62 -56.12 -48.05
C GLU A 36 -22.59 -55.21 -47.37
N GLU A 37 -21.42 -55.03 -47.98
CA GLU A 37 -20.38 -54.11 -47.49
C GLU A 37 -20.90 -52.67 -47.45
N ARG A 38 -21.46 -52.18 -48.56
CA ARG A 38 -22.04 -50.83 -48.65
C ARG A 38 -23.19 -50.63 -47.67
N TRP A 39 -24.04 -51.63 -47.51
CA TRP A 39 -25.13 -51.60 -46.53
C TRP A 39 -24.61 -51.50 -45.10
N THR A 40 -23.57 -52.27 -44.78
CA THR A 40 -22.93 -52.25 -43.46
C THR A 40 -22.29 -50.90 -43.16
N GLN A 41 -21.56 -50.33 -44.12
CA GLN A 41 -20.97 -48.99 -44.02
C GLN A 41 -22.06 -47.92 -43.83
N LEU A 42 -23.14 -47.97 -44.61
CA LEU A 42 -24.27 -47.05 -44.47
C LEU A 42 -24.92 -47.16 -43.08
N ARG A 43 -25.09 -48.37 -42.56
CA ARG A 43 -25.66 -48.61 -41.22
C ARG A 43 -24.77 -48.02 -40.13
N GLN A 44 -23.45 -48.24 -40.21
CA GLN A 44 -22.47 -47.67 -39.27
C GLN A 44 -22.44 -46.14 -39.35
N ALA A 45 -22.41 -45.57 -40.56
CA ALA A 45 -22.43 -44.12 -40.77
C ALA A 45 -23.72 -43.47 -40.23
N ARG A 46 -24.88 -44.12 -40.39
CA ARG A 46 -26.15 -43.66 -39.80
C ARG A 46 -26.12 -43.68 -38.27
N ALA A 47 -25.59 -44.75 -37.67
CA ALA A 47 -25.44 -44.84 -36.22
C ALA A 47 -24.46 -43.79 -35.67
N ALA A 48 -23.32 -43.58 -36.34
CA ALA A 48 -22.35 -42.55 -36.01
C ALA A 48 -22.96 -41.14 -36.12
N LYS A 49 -23.69 -40.86 -37.22
CA LYS A 49 -24.42 -39.60 -37.39
C LYS A 49 -25.41 -39.38 -36.26
N ALA A 50 -26.23 -40.38 -35.91
CA ALA A 50 -27.20 -40.26 -34.82
C ALA A 50 -26.51 -39.92 -33.48
N LYS A 51 -25.41 -40.61 -33.16
CA LYS A 51 -24.61 -40.33 -31.96
C LYS A 51 -24.02 -38.92 -31.97
N SER A 52 -23.40 -38.50 -33.08
CA SER A 52 -22.80 -37.16 -33.20
C SER A 52 -23.84 -36.05 -33.18
N THR A 53 -25.03 -36.26 -33.76
CA THR A 53 -26.14 -35.30 -33.68
C THR A 53 -26.64 -35.14 -32.25
N ALA A 54 -26.78 -36.23 -31.49
CA ALA A 54 -27.16 -36.15 -30.08
C ALA A 54 -26.09 -35.44 -29.23
N ALA A 55 -24.81 -35.74 -29.46
CA ALA A 55 -23.70 -35.08 -28.78
C ALA A 55 -23.63 -33.58 -29.10
N TYR A 56 -23.80 -33.21 -30.38
CA TYR A 56 -23.86 -31.82 -30.83
C TYR A 56 -25.02 -31.06 -30.16
N ALA A 57 -26.23 -31.64 -30.15
CA ALA A 57 -27.39 -31.01 -29.50
C ALA A 57 -27.15 -30.75 -28.01
N THR A 58 -26.47 -31.68 -27.33
CA THR A 58 -26.10 -31.52 -25.91
C THR A 58 -25.06 -30.42 -25.74
N ALA A 59 -23.99 -30.44 -26.54
CA ALA A 59 -22.93 -29.43 -26.48
C ALA A 59 -23.45 -28.02 -26.81
N GLU A 60 -24.35 -27.91 -27.80
CA GLU A 60 -25.01 -26.66 -28.18
C GLU A 60 -25.90 -26.14 -27.04
N ALA A 61 -26.66 -27.02 -26.38
CA ALA A 61 -27.47 -26.62 -25.23
C ALA A 61 -26.61 -26.10 -24.06
N VAL A 62 -25.51 -26.79 -23.74
CA VAL A 62 -24.56 -26.36 -22.69
C VAL A 62 -23.90 -25.03 -23.07
N TYR A 63 -23.44 -24.89 -24.31
CA TYR A 63 -22.81 -23.66 -24.80
C TYR A 63 -23.76 -22.46 -24.71
N ARG A 64 -25.02 -22.64 -25.15
CA ARG A 64 -26.03 -21.57 -25.06
C ARG A 64 -26.33 -21.19 -23.61
N ALA A 65 -26.53 -22.19 -22.74
CA ALA A 65 -26.79 -21.94 -21.33
C ALA A 65 -25.61 -21.24 -20.63
N TYR A 66 -24.38 -21.64 -20.94
CA TYR A 66 -23.18 -20.98 -20.43
C TYR A 66 -23.11 -19.51 -20.87
N ASN A 67 -23.28 -19.23 -22.17
CA ASN A 67 -23.23 -17.86 -22.67
C ASN A 67 -24.34 -17.01 -22.08
N GLU A 68 -25.57 -17.51 -21.99
CA GLU A 68 -26.70 -16.76 -21.40
C GLU A 68 -26.44 -16.40 -19.93
N VAL A 69 -25.93 -17.35 -19.13
CA VAL A 69 -25.61 -17.12 -17.72
C VAL A 69 -24.40 -16.18 -17.57
N ALA A 70 -23.36 -16.37 -18.38
CA ALA A 70 -22.15 -15.56 -18.33
C ALA A 70 -22.41 -14.12 -18.76
N ASP A 71 -23.12 -13.93 -19.89
CA ASP A 71 -23.48 -12.60 -20.40
C ASP A 71 -24.32 -11.85 -19.37
N LYS A 72 -25.34 -12.52 -18.79
CA LYS A 72 -26.17 -11.91 -17.75
C LYS A 72 -25.35 -11.50 -16.52
N ALA A 73 -24.48 -12.39 -16.01
CA ALA A 73 -23.67 -12.10 -14.84
C ALA A 73 -22.67 -10.96 -15.09
N LEU A 74 -22.08 -10.91 -16.28
CA LEU A 74 -21.15 -9.83 -16.67
C LEU A 74 -21.87 -8.51 -16.85
N THR A 75 -23.04 -8.48 -17.49
CA THR A 75 -23.85 -7.26 -17.64
C THR A 75 -24.24 -6.70 -16.27
N GLU A 76 -24.76 -7.53 -15.36
CA GLU A 76 -25.12 -7.09 -14.00
C GLU A 76 -23.90 -6.58 -13.22
N LEU A 77 -22.74 -7.23 -13.38
CA LEU A 77 -21.47 -6.77 -12.78
C LEU A 77 -21.06 -5.41 -13.33
N TYR A 78 -21.06 -5.20 -14.65
CA TYR A 78 -20.65 -3.95 -15.28
C TYR A 78 -21.57 -2.80 -14.88
N GLU A 79 -22.90 -2.98 -14.94
CA GLU A 79 -23.86 -1.94 -14.55
C GLU A 79 -23.68 -1.53 -13.09
N THR A 80 -23.47 -2.49 -12.19
CA THR A 80 -23.29 -2.21 -10.77
C THR A 80 -21.96 -1.51 -10.48
N VAL A 81 -20.88 -1.99 -11.10
CA VAL A 81 -19.55 -1.39 -10.95
C VAL A 81 -19.51 0.02 -11.56
N GLU A 82 -20.13 0.23 -12.71
CA GLU A 82 -20.25 1.55 -13.36
C GLU A 82 -20.94 2.56 -12.43
N SER A 83 -22.07 2.18 -11.84
CA SER A 83 -22.81 3.04 -10.91
C SER A 83 -21.98 3.37 -9.67
N LYS A 84 -21.38 2.37 -9.02
CA LYS A 84 -20.55 2.56 -7.82
C LYS A 84 -19.31 3.40 -8.12
N PHE A 85 -18.64 3.13 -9.24
CA PHE A 85 -17.48 3.88 -9.69
C PHE A 85 -17.83 5.37 -9.88
N GLY A 86 -18.92 5.66 -10.60
CA GLY A 86 -19.41 7.03 -10.79
C GLY A 86 -19.72 7.73 -9.46
N ASP A 87 -20.37 7.03 -8.53
CA ASP A 87 -20.68 7.56 -7.20
C ASP A 87 -19.43 7.87 -6.38
N TYR A 88 -18.45 6.96 -6.35
CA TYR A 88 -17.21 7.14 -5.60
C TYR A 88 -16.39 8.30 -6.13
N TYR A 89 -16.23 8.36 -7.46
CA TYR A 89 -15.45 9.41 -8.08
C TYR A 89 -16.11 10.79 -7.92
N ARG A 90 -17.45 10.89 -8.03
CA ARG A 90 -18.18 12.13 -7.72
C ARG A 90 -18.02 12.59 -6.28
N ARG A 91 -17.96 11.68 -5.30
CA ARG A 91 -17.74 12.03 -3.89
C ARG A 91 -16.34 12.61 -3.65
N ILE A 92 -15.33 12.07 -4.34
CA ILE A 92 -13.95 12.56 -4.23
C ILE A 92 -13.78 13.92 -4.91
N ASN A 93 -14.36 14.09 -6.10
CA ASN A 93 -14.18 15.27 -6.95
C ASN A 93 -15.44 16.17 -6.96
N ALA A 94 -16.22 16.19 -5.89
CA ALA A 94 -17.52 16.88 -5.87
C ALA A 94 -17.42 18.38 -6.18
N ASP A 95 -16.28 18.99 -5.85
CA ASP A 95 -16.02 20.41 -6.06
C ASP A 95 -15.84 20.76 -7.55
N ASP A 96 -15.37 19.81 -8.37
CA ASP A 96 -15.01 20.03 -9.78
C ASP A 96 -15.91 19.24 -10.77
N GLU A 97 -16.32 18.01 -10.43
CA GLU A 97 -16.97 17.06 -11.35
C GLU A 97 -18.21 16.38 -10.74
N SER A 98 -19.04 17.14 -10.02
CA SER A 98 -20.30 16.63 -9.43
C SER A 98 -21.30 16.02 -10.42
N ALA A 99 -21.20 16.36 -11.71
CA ALA A 99 -22.04 15.81 -12.79
C ALA A 99 -21.42 14.62 -13.53
N PHE A 100 -20.26 14.12 -13.06
CA PHE A 100 -19.54 13.02 -13.71
C PHE A 100 -20.42 11.79 -13.96
N THR A 101 -20.26 11.20 -15.14
CA THR A 101 -20.84 9.91 -15.52
C THR A 101 -19.78 9.02 -16.13
N ALA A 102 -19.80 7.74 -15.75
CA ALA A 102 -18.98 6.70 -16.35
C ALA A 102 -19.83 5.82 -17.26
N GLY A 103 -19.20 5.19 -18.24
CA GLY A 103 -19.79 4.19 -19.11
C GLY A 103 -18.84 3.03 -19.30
N LEU A 104 -19.33 1.82 -19.02
CA LEU A 104 -18.64 0.57 -19.28
C LEU A 104 -19.31 -0.14 -20.47
N SER A 105 -18.67 -0.05 -21.63
CA SER A 105 -19.20 -0.63 -22.87
C SER A 105 -18.50 -1.95 -23.20
N PRO A 106 -19.13 -3.12 -22.96
CA PRO A 106 -18.55 -4.40 -23.32
C PRO A 106 -18.56 -4.60 -24.83
N SER A 107 -17.48 -5.20 -25.35
CA SER A 107 -17.42 -5.69 -26.73
C SER A 107 -16.59 -6.99 -26.79
N ALA A 108 -16.45 -7.58 -27.99
CA ALA A 108 -15.84 -8.90 -28.13
C ALA A 108 -14.38 -8.93 -27.62
N GLY A 109 -14.20 -9.44 -26.40
CA GLY A 109 -12.90 -9.59 -25.75
C GLY A 109 -12.32 -8.32 -25.12
N LYS A 110 -13.09 -7.23 -25.02
CA LYS A 110 -12.65 -5.98 -24.36
C LYS A 110 -13.79 -5.25 -23.66
N LEU A 111 -13.45 -4.44 -22.67
CA LEU A 111 -14.36 -3.53 -21.99
C LEU A 111 -13.83 -2.12 -22.19
N ASP A 112 -14.59 -1.27 -22.88
CA ASP A 112 -14.23 0.13 -23.05
C ASP A 112 -14.74 0.92 -21.85
N LEU A 113 -13.84 1.67 -21.19
CA LEU A 113 -14.18 2.63 -20.14
C LEU A 113 -14.19 4.03 -20.75
N GLU A 114 -15.35 4.66 -20.73
CA GLU A 114 -15.53 6.04 -21.15
C GLU A 114 -16.10 6.86 -20.00
N VAL A 115 -15.69 8.11 -19.91
CA VAL A 115 -16.07 9.04 -18.84
C VAL A 115 -16.47 10.37 -19.44
N ASP A 116 -17.46 11.03 -18.84
CA ASP A 116 -17.86 12.37 -19.26
C ASP A 116 -16.77 13.40 -18.97
N PHE A 117 -16.61 14.36 -19.88
CA PHE A 117 -15.73 15.51 -19.66
C PHE A 117 -16.53 16.82 -19.80
N TYR A 118 -16.95 17.39 -18.67
CA TYR A 118 -17.70 18.65 -18.60
C TYR A 118 -18.93 18.73 -19.52
N GLY A 119 -19.64 17.60 -19.71
CA GLY A 119 -20.82 17.51 -20.59
C GLY A 119 -20.52 17.60 -22.09
N LEU A 120 -19.24 17.54 -22.49
CA LEU A 120 -18.83 17.57 -23.91
C LEU A 120 -18.94 16.20 -24.57
N GLY A 121 -19.14 15.14 -23.79
CA GLY A 121 -19.27 13.76 -24.27
C GLY A 121 -18.43 12.78 -23.48
N MET A 122 -18.56 11.51 -23.85
CA MET A 122 -17.89 10.37 -23.24
C MET A 122 -16.56 10.10 -23.96
N PHE A 123 -15.46 10.04 -23.21
CA PHE A 123 -14.12 9.82 -23.75
C PHE A 123 -13.33 8.86 -22.85
N PRO A 124 -12.29 8.18 -23.39
CA PRO A 124 -11.35 7.44 -22.54
C PRO A 124 -10.72 8.38 -21.49
N PRO A 125 -10.52 7.94 -20.23
CA PRO A 125 -9.95 8.78 -19.17
C PRO A 125 -8.64 9.46 -19.56
N MET A 126 -7.78 8.74 -20.29
CA MET A 126 -6.47 9.23 -20.76
C MET A 126 -6.53 10.39 -21.77
N ALA A 127 -7.70 10.69 -22.34
CA ALA A 127 -7.82 11.70 -23.39
C ALA A 127 -7.76 13.14 -22.85
N TYR A 128 -8.43 13.40 -21.72
CA TYR A 128 -8.67 14.77 -21.24
C TYR A 128 -8.46 14.98 -19.73
N HIS A 129 -8.39 13.93 -18.92
CA HIS A 129 -8.18 14.05 -17.48
C HIS A 129 -6.69 14.08 -17.13
N SER A 130 -6.32 14.84 -16.11
CA SER A 130 -4.94 14.85 -15.59
C SER A 130 -4.58 13.52 -14.93
N GLU A 131 -3.29 13.27 -14.74
CA GLU A 131 -2.78 12.04 -14.09
C GLU A 131 -3.42 11.81 -12.71
N GLY A 132 -3.53 12.86 -11.88
CA GLY A 132 -4.15 12.73 -10.56
C GLY A 132 -5.65 12.38 -10.61
N HIS A 133 -6.37 12.84 -11.64
CA HIS A 133 -7.75 12.41 -11.86
C HIS A 133 -7.82 10.95 -12.34
N GLN A 134 -6.92 10.55 -13.25
CA GLN A 134 -6.86 9.16 -13.74
C GLN A 134 -6.55 8.18 -12.61
N ASP A 135 -5.64 8.53 -11.71
CA ASP A 135 -5.30 7.69 -10.56
C ASP A 135 -6.45 7.65 -9.54
N GLY A 136 -7.11 8.78 -9.30
CA GLY A 136 -8.35 8.82 -8.53
C GLY A 136 -9.45 7.92 -9.11
N MET A 137 -9.60 7.91 -10.44
CA MET A 137 -10.52 7.01 -11.14
C MET A 137 -10.11 5.55 -10.95
N GLY A 138 -8.82 5.23 -11.09
CA GLY A 138 -8.30 3.87 -10.91
C GLY A 138 -8.61 3.32 -9.52
N VAL A 139 -8.37 4.11 -8.47
CA VAL A 139 -8.69 3.72 -7.09
C VAL A 139 -10.20 3.55 -6.89
N CYS A 140 -11.03 4.45 -7.41
CA CYS A 140 -12.49 4.33 -7.32
C CYS A 140 -13.01 3.07 -8.01
N LEU A 141 -12.50 2.78 -9.21
CA LEU A 141 -12.90 1.60 -9.99
C LEU A 141 -12.49 0.32 -9.27
N TYR A 142 -11.27 0.27 -8.71
CA TYR A 142 -10.79 -0.85 -7.90
C TYR A 142 -11.70 -1.10 -6.69
N LEU A 143 -12.01 -0.04 -5.92
CA LEU A 143 -12.88 -0.13 -4.75
C LEU A 143 -14.30 -0.57 -5.13
N ALA A 144 -14.85 -0.06 -6.23
CA ALA A 144 -16.17 -0.47 -6.73
C ALA A 144 -16.21 -1.94 -7.13
N LEU A 145 -15.15 -2.43 -7.78
CA LEU A 145 -15.03 -3.82 -8.20
C LEU A 145 -14.89 -4.77 -7.01
N ILE A 146 -13.98 -4.48 -6.08
CA ILE A 146 -13.72 -5.37 -4.95
C ILE A 146 -14.92 -5.43 -4.00
N ASP A 147 -15.59 -4.30 -3.80
CA ASP A 147 -16.84 -4.23 -3.05
C ASP A 147 -17.95 -5.05 -3.71
N GLN A 148 -18.04 -5.03 -5.05
CA GLN A 148 -19.04 -5.82 -5.77
C GLN A 148 -18.74 -7.32 -5.75
N VAL A 149 -17.47 -7.71 -5.86
CA VAL A 149 -17.05 -9.12 -5.94
C VAL A 149 -17.07 -9.80 -4.56
N LEU A 150 -16.60 -9.09 -3.53
CA LEU A 150 -16.51 -9.63 -2.17
C LEU A 150 -17.73 -9.30 -1.30
N GLY A 151 -18.43 -8.18 -1.57
CA GLY A 151 -19.56 -7.74 -0.76
C GLY A 151 -19.21 -7.70 0.73
N ASN A 152 -19.98 -8.43 1.54
CA ASN A 152 -19.78 -8.50 2.99
C ASN A 152 -18.45 -9.17 3.42
N ASP A 153 -17.79 -9.89 2.51
CA ASP A 153 -16.48 -10.49 2.78
C ASP A 153 -15.33 -9.50 2.57
N PHE A 154 -15.60 -8.30 2.05
CA PHE A 154 -14.62 -7.23 1.99
C PHE A 154 -14.41 -6.67 3.40
N ARG A 155 -13.33 -7.09 4.07
CA ARG A 155 -13.04 -6.74 5.47
C ARG A 155 -11.65 -6.17 5.69
N LEU A 156 -10.74 -6.32 4.73
CA LEU A 156 -9.36 -5.85 4.81
C LEU A 156 -8.90 -5.37 3.43
N ALA A 157 -8.27 -4.20 3.39
CA ALA A 157 -7.60 -3.68 2.21
C ALA A 157 -6.21 -3.17 2.58
N VAL A 158 -5.20 -3.54 1.79
CA VAL A 158 -3.84 -3.04 1.92
C VAL A 158 -3.55 -2.14 0.72
N MET A 159 -3.19 -0.89 0.98
CA MET A 159 -3.00 0.16 -0.01
C MET A 159 -1.56 0.67 0.09
N ASP A 160 -0.70 0.20 -0.83
CA ASP A 160 0.72 0.54 -0.82
C ASP A 160 1.04 1.70 -1.74
N ASP A 161 1.20 2.88 -1.15
CA ASP A 161 1.56 4.14 -1.80
C ASP A 161 0.63 4.62 -2.93
N VAL A 162 -0.51 3.94 -3.11
CA VAL A 162 -1.51 4.18 -4.17
C VAL A 162 -2.22 5.54 -4.11
N VAL A 163 -2.11 6.27 -2.99
CA VAL A 163 -2.85 7.53 -2.78
C VAL A 163 -1.94 8.76 -2.94
N THR A 164 -0.65 8.57 -3.20
CA THR A 164 0.29 9.70 -3.37
C THR A 164 -0.01 10.52 -4.62
N SER A 165 -0.53 9.89 -5.65
CA SER A 165 -0.90 10.53 -6.91
C SER A 165 -2.32 11.12 -6.93
N VAL A 166 -3.13 10.87 -5.89
CA VAL A 166 -4.38 11.61 -5.71
C VAL A 166 -4.05 13.08 -5.39
N ASP A 167 -4.66 13.97 -6.16
CA ASP A 167 -4.47 15.42 -6.01
C ASP A 167 -4.68 15.84 -4.55
N THR A 168 -3.82 16.75 -4.08
CA THR A 168 -3.81 17.20 -2.68
C THR A 168 -5.15 17.79 -2.26
N ASN A 169 -5.91 18.37 -3.19
CA ASN A 169 -7.22 18.95 -2.95
C ASN A 169 -8.32 17.91 -2.72
N HIS A 170 -8.12 16.66 -3.17
CA HIS A 170 -9.12 15.57 -3.13
C HIS A 170 -8.84 14.51 -2.06
N ARG A 171 -7.65 14.54 -1.48
CA ARG A 171 -7.18 13.66 -0.40
C ARG A 171 -8.12 13.59 0.81
N ARG A 172 -8.74 14.71 1.20
CA ARG A 172 -9.70 14.74 2.33
C ARG A 172 -11.01 14.04 1.99
N GLN A 173 -11.55 14.29 0.80
CA GLN A 173 -12.77 13.69 0.28
C GLN A 173 -12.57 12.18 0.12
N PHE A 174 -11.38 11.75 -0.29
CA PHE A 174 -11.00 10.33 -0.30
C PHE A 174 -11.04 9.70 1.10
N CYS A 175 -10.48 10.36 2.13
CA CYS A 175 -10.60 9.87 3.51
C CYS A 175 -12.07 9.73 3.94
N ASN A 176 -12.93 10.67 3.54
CA ASN A 176 -14.35 10.62 3.86
C ASN A 176 -15.07 9.48 3.13
N LEU A 177 -14.76 9.25 1.86
CA LEU A 177 -15.26 8.10 1.09
C LEU A 177 -14.97 6.79 1.84
N LEU A 178 -13.72 6.57 2.28
CA LEU A 178 -13.35 5.34 2.98
C LEU A 178 -14.14 5.15 4.28
N LYS A 179 -14.29 6.19 5.10
CA LYS A 179 -15.04 6.10 6.35
C LYS A 179 -16.53 5.89 6.16
N GLU A 180 -17.13 6.56 5.17
CA GLU A 180 -18.58 6.56 4.97
C GLU A 180 -19.07 5.33 4.22
N VAL A 181 -18.34 4.91 3.19
CA VAL A 181 -18.72 3.80 2.32
C VAL A 181 -18.22 2.47 2.86
N PHE A 182 -17.05 2.46 3.50
CA PHE A 182 -16.37 1.24 3.94
C PHE A 182 -16.10 1.22 5.46
N PRO A 183 -17.10 1.48 6.33
CA PRO A 183 -16.90 1.54 7.78
C PRO A 183 -16.47 0.20 8.40
N GLU A 184 -16.82 -0.92 7.77
CA GLU A 184 -16.52 -2.28 8.25
C GLU A 184 -15.22 -2.86 7.65
N VAL A 185 -14.51 -2.09 6.80
CA VAL A 185 -13.26 -2.51 6.17
C VAL A 185 -12.08 -1.95 6.94
N GLN A 186 -11.17 -2.82 7.35
CA GLN A 186 -9.88 -2.40 7.89
C GLN A 186 -8.96 -1.98 6.73
N PHE A 187 -8.52 -0.72 6.72
CA PHE A 187 -7.52 -0.24 5.77
C PHE A 187 -6.12 -0.22 6.40
N ILE A 188 -5.14 -0.83 5.73
CA ILE A 188 -3.72 -0.68 6.01
C ILE A 188 -3.12 0.14 4.88
N ILE A 189 -2.69 1.37 5.17
CA ILE A 189 -2.17 2.29 4.17
C ILE A 189 -0.69 2.54 4.47
N THR A 190 0.17 2.25 3.51
CA THR A 190 1.59 2.64 3.54
C THR A 190 1.79 3.83 2.60
N THR A 191 2.61 4.79 3.04
CA THR A 191 2.94 5.96 2.22
C THR A 191 4.28 6.55 2.63
N HIS A 192 5.00 7.10 1.66
CA HIS A 192 6.19 7.90 1.91
C HIS A 192 5.89 9.39 2.15
N ASP A 193 4.66 9.84 1.90
CA ASP A 193 4.24 11.24 2.03
C ASP A 193 3.79 11.54 3.48
N GLU A 194 4.65 12.24 4.24
CA GLU A 194 4.33 12.65 5.61
C GLU A 194 3.13 13.60 5.71
N VAL A 195 2.91 14.45 4.71
CA VAL A 195 1.78 15.38 4.69
C VAL A 195 0.50 14.58 4.55
N TRP A 196 0.49 13.58 3.67
CA TRP A 196 -0.64 12.67 3.50
C TRP A 196 -0.95 11.90 4.80
N ALA A 197 0.07 11.35 5.47
CA ALA A 197 -0.11 10.68 6.76
C ALA A 197 -0.75 11.59 7.82
N ARG A 198 -0.31 12.86 7.92
CA ARG A 198 -0.91 13.85 8.84
C ARG A 198 -2.32 14.27 8.41
N GLN A 199 -2.60 14.32 7.11
CA GLN A 199 -3.94 14.60 6.59
C GLN A 199 -4.93 13.47 6.95
N MET A 200 -4.52 12.20 6.83
CA MET A 200 -5.34 11.06 7.25
C MET A 200 -5.65 11.11 8.76
N GLN A 201 -4.68 11.52 9.58
CA GLN A 201 -4.90 11.75 11.01
C GLN A 201 -5.87 12.90 11.27
N SER A 202 -5.65 14.07 10.65
CA SER A 202 -6.53 15.23 10.87
C SER A 202 -7.96 15.01 10.34
N SER A 203 -8.12 14.18 9.31
CA SER A 203 -9.42 13.78 8.76
C SER A 203 -10.11 12.69 9.58
N GLY A 204 -9.45 12.16 10.62
CA GLY A 204 -9.98 11.10 11.49
C GLY A 204 -10.08 9.73 10.82
N LEU A 205 -9.36 9.50 9.71
CA LEU A 205 -9.26 8.18 9.08
C LEU A 205 -8.35 7.25 9.88
N VAL A 206 -7.27 7.81 10.44
CA VAL A 206 -6.25 7.07 11.21
C VAL A 206 -6.12 7.74 12.59
N ASP A 207 -6.19 6.96 13.66
CA ASP A 207 -5.93 7.46 15.00
C ASP A 207 -4.42 7.71 15.20
N ARG A 208 -4.08 8.61 16.12
CA ARG A 208 -2.69 8.95 16.46
C ARG A 208 -1.88 7.73 16.90
N HIS A 209 -2.52 6.78 17.57
CA HIS A 209 -1.88 5.53 18.03
C HIS A 209 -1.73 4.48 16.92
N SER A 210 -2.48 4.60 15.83
CA SER A 210 -2.44 3.66 14.69
C SER A 210 -1.46 4.05 13.59
N LEU A 211 -0.74 5.17 13.73
CA LEU A 211 0.31 5.57 12.80
C LEU A 211 1.65 4.92 13.20
N ALA A 212 2.14 4.00 12.39
CA ALA A 212 3.51 3.50 12.47
C ALA A 212 4.41 4.33 11.56
N ARG A 213 5.49 4.89 12.11
CA ARG A 213 6.50 5.59 11.33
C ARG A 213 7.78 4.77 11.33
N PHE A 214 8.24 4.40 10.14
CA PHE A 214 9.50 3.70 9.96
C PHE A 214 10.61 4.70 9.66
N HIS A 215 11.78 4.50 10.27
CA HIS A 215 12.93 5.36 10.12
C HIS A 215 14.19 4.57 9.85
N GLY A 216 14.91 4.91 8.77
CA GLY A 216 16.13 4.19 8.42
C GLY A 216 15.87 2.75 7.96
N TRP A 217 16.83 2.21 7.22
CA TRP A 217 16.76 0.88 6.64
C TRP A 217 18.17 0.34 6.47
N SER A 218 18.38 -0.94 6.79
CA SER A 218 19.58 -1.69 6.40
C SER A 218 19.17 -3.02 5.77
N VAL A 219 20.08 -3.61 4.98
CA VAL A 219 19.85 -4.89 4.31
C VAL A 219 19.62 -6.00 5.34
N ASP A 220 20.41 -6.02 6.40
CA ASP A 220 20.39 -7.11 7.40
C ASP A 220 19.33 -6.89 8.49
N GLY A 221 18.98 -5.64 8.80
CA GLY A 221 18.07 -5.28 9.90
C GLY A 221 16.67 -4.83 9.47
N GLY A 222 16.47 -4.57 8.17
CA GLY A 222 15.20 -4.05 7.65
C GLY A 222 14.90 -2.61 8.09
N PRO A 223 13.65 -2.15 7.91
CA PRO A 223 13.21 -0.83 8.35
C PRO A 223 13.08 -0.77 9.88
N LEU A 224 13.61 0.28 10.51
CA LEU A 224 13.50 0.41 11.96
C LEU A 224 12.14 1.03 12.35
N TYR A 225 11.55 0.47 13.41
CA TYR A 225 10.33 0.91 14.08
C TYR A 225 10.57 0.81 15.59
N GLY A 226 10.09 1.75 16.38
CA GLY A 226 10.21 1.68 17.85
C GLY A 226 9.99 3.01 18.56
N SER A 227 9.54 2.94 19.82
CA SER A 227 9.56 4.07 20.76
C SER A 227 11.01 4.39 21.14
N VAL A 228 11.25 5.59 21.69
CA VAL A 228 12.58 6.10 22.06
C VAL A 228 13.41 5.10 22.90
N GLY A 229 12.76 4.23 23.68
CA GLY A 229 13.43 3.20 24.51
C GLY A 229 14.10 2.08 23.71
N ASP A 230 13.45 1.59 22.65
CA ASP A 230 13.94 0.48 21.80
C ASP A 230 15.14 0.91 20.91
N PHE A 231 15.40 2.21 20.83
CA PHE A 231 16.50 2.79 20.08
C PHE A 231 17.82 2.80 20.86
N TRP A 232 17.81 3.16 22.15
CA TRP A 232 19.04 3.20 22.96
C TRP A 232 19.67 1.80 23.07
N GLU A 233 18.86 0.76 23.24
CA GLU A 233 19.32 -0.63 23.24
C GLU A 233 20.03 -1.02 21.93
N LYS A 234 19.57 -0.49 20.79
CA LYS A 234 20.20 -0.72 19.48
C LYS A 234 21.51 0.05 19.30
N ILE A 235 21.68 1.22 19.93
CA ILE A 235 22.99 1.91 19.96
C ILE A 235 23.94 1.14 20.86
N ASP A 236 23.47 0.72 22.04
CA ASP A 236 24.29 -0.02 23.00
C ASP A 236 24.79 -1.35 22.43
N ALA A 237 23.96 -2.04 21.63
CA ALA A 237 24.38 -3.23 20.89
C ALA A 237 25.47 -2.94 19.84
N ASP A 238 25.35 -1.83 19.09
CA ASP A 238 26.36 -1.44 18.09
C ASP A 238 27.65 -0.92 18.74
N LEU A 239 27.58 -0.34 19.94
CA LEU A 239 28.75 0.18 20.64
C LEU A 239 29.83 -0.88 20.89
N ASP A 240 29.46 -2.17 20.97
CA ASP A 240 30.39 -3.28 21.19
C ASP A 240 31.20 -3.64 19.93
N ASP A 241 30.57 -3.61 18.75
CA ASP A 241 31.15 -4.15 17.50
C ASP A 241 31.31 -3.13 16.37
N ASP A 242 30.51 -2.05 16.32
CA ASP A 242 30.46 -1.05 15.25
C ASP A 242 30.17 0.37 15.78
N VAL A 243 31.20 1.02 16.36
CA VAL A 243 31.12 2.40 16.87
C VAL A 243 30.68 3.42 15.79
N PRO A 244 31.17 3.36 14.53
CA PRO A 244 30.63 4.20 13.45
C PRO A 244 29.13 3.98 13.18
N GLY A 245 28.67 2.72 13.16
CA GLY A 245 27.25 2.37 13.06
C GLY A 245 26.42 2.95 14.21
N ALA A 246 26.91 2.81 15.44
CA ALA A 246 26.33 3.42 16.63
C ALA A 246 26.20 4.94 16.49
N ALA A 247 27.23 5.62 15.98
CA ALA A 247 27.23 7.07 15.77
C ALA A 247 26.23 7.52 14.69
N HIS A 248 26.12 6.78 13.59
CA HIS A 248 25.12 7.04 12.56
C HIS A 248 23.69 6.86 13.08
N LYS A 249 23.44 5.80 13.85
CA LYS A 249 22.14 5.57 14.52
C LYS A 249 21.86 6.68 15.53
N LEU A 250 22.85 7.08 16.34
CA LEU A 250 22.72 8.15 17.32
C LEU A 250 22.26 9.46 16.65
N ARG A 251 22.98 9.90 15.62
CA ARG A 251 22.67 11.17 14.93
C ARG A 251 21.27 11.20 14.32
N ARG A 252 20.89 10.15 13.59
CA ARG A 252 19.58 10.09 12.90
C ARG A 252 18.42 10.16 13.88
N ASN A 253 18.53 9.45 15.00
CA ASN A 253 17.48 9.42 16.00
C ASN A 253 17.43 10.70 16.83
N LEU A 254 18.57 11.35 17.07
CA LEU A 254 18.58 12.71 17.62
C LEU A 254 17.91 13.69 16.66
N GLU A 255 18.14 13.60 15.35
CA GLU A 255 17.46 14.46 14.36
C GLU A 255 15.94 14.29 14.41
N ALA A 256 15.45 13.05 14.44
CA ALA A 256 14.03 12.75 14.55
C ALA A 256 13.44 13.25 15.90
N SER A 257 14.06 12.90 17.01
CA SER A 257 13.59 13.26 18.36
C SER A 257 13.61 14.77 18.58
N MET A 258 14.68 15.46 18.13
CA MET A 258 14.79 16.90 18.27
C MET A 258 13.78 17.65 17.42
N ALA A 259 13.40 17.14 16.25
CA ALA A 259 12.33 17.71 15.44
C ALA A 259 10.97 17.62 16.16
N GLU A 260 10.66 16.48 16.78
CA GLU A 260 9.44 16.30 17.58
C GLU A 260 9.42 17.19 18.83
N ILE A 261 10.53 17.24 19.57
CA ILE A 261 10.67 18.12 20.74
C ILE A 261 10.56 19.58 20.33
N ALA A 262 11.19 19.99 19.22
CA ALA A 262 11.08 21.34 18.69
C ALA A 262 9.62 21.70 18.38
N ALA A 263 8.88 20.78 17.76
CA ALA A 263 7.45 20.96 17.50
C ALA A 263 6.64 21.09 18.81
N GLY A 264 6.85 20.17 19.77
CA GLY A 264 6.16 20.18 21.07
C GLY A 264 6.41 21.45 21.88
N LEU A 265 7.64 21.97 21.86
CA LEU A 265 8.02 23.21 22.56
C LEU A 265 7.67 24.48 21.78
N GLN A 266 7.19 24.35 20.54
CA GLN A 266 7.00 25.45 19.60
C GLN A 266 8.29 26.25 19.39
N ALA A 267 9.42 25.55 19.26
CA ALA A 267 10.72 26.14 19.05
C ALA A 267 10.84 26.75 17.65
N ARG A 268 11.53 27.89 17.55
CA ARG A 268 11.72 28.58 16.26
C ARG A 268 12.90 27.96 15.52
N VAL A 269 12.62 27.28 14.42
CA VAL A 269 13.63 26.78 13.48
C VAL A 269 13.62 27.66 12.23
N THR A 270 14.80 28.01 11.71
CA THR A 270 14.90 28.79 10.47
C THR A 270 14.31 27.98 9.33
N TYR A 271 13.27 28.50 8.69
CA TYR A 271 12.65 27.87 7.53
C TYR A 271 13.65 27.72 6.37
N ARG A 272 13.73 26.51 5.83
CA ARG A 272 14.49 26.20 4.62
C ARG A 272 13.55 25.49 3.63
N PRO A 273 13.37 26.02 2.41
CA PRO A 273 12.37 25.52 1.46
C PRO A 273 12.68 24.12 0.92
N ASP A 274 13.94 23.69 0.98
CA ASP A 274 14.41 22.36 0.62
C ASP A 274 14.30 21.34 1.78
N ASN A 275 13.73 21.74 2.92
CA ASN A 275 13.62 20.95 4.14
C ASN A 275 14.99 20.42 4.66
N SER A 276 16.11 21.06 4.28
CA SER A 276 17.45 20.65 4.71
C SER A 276 17.77 21.16 6.11
N HIS A 277 17.11 20.61 7.13
CA HIS A 277 17.42 20.92 8.52
C HIS A 277 18.51 19.99 9.06
N ASP A 278 19.53 20.58 9.68
CA ASP A 278 20.58 19.81 10.36
C ASP A 278 20.29 19.66 11.86
N LEU A 279 20.91 18.66 12.48
CA LEU A 279 20.78 18.41 13.92
C LEU A 279 21.14 19.63 14.79
N SER A 280 22.15 20.41 14.37
CA SER A 280 22.62 21.57 15.13
C SER A 280 21.57 22.68 15.19
N MET A 281 20.81 22.88 14.10
CA MET A 281 19.68 23.80 14.06
C MET A 281 18.63 23.41 15.10
N PHE A 282 18.23 22.12 15.12
CA PHE A 282 17.23 21.68 16.09
C PHE A 282 17.74 21.79 17.54
N PHE A 283 18.98 21.38 17.82
CA PHE A 283 19.57 21.56 19.15
C PHE A 283 19.53 23.02 19.61
N ASN A 284 19.97 23.95 18.76
CA ASN A 284 20.00 25.38 19.10
C ASN A 284 18.60 25.92 19.37
N SER A 285 17.63 25.57 18.52
CA SER A 285 16.23 25.99 18.66
C SER A 285 15.59 25.43 19.93
N VAL A 286 15.77 24.12 20.19
CA VAL A 286 15.24 23.42 21.38
C VAL A 286 15.87 23.98 22.66
N LYS A 287 17.21 24.12 22.70
CA LYS A 287 17.92 24.71 23.84
C LYS A 287 17.42 26.13 24.12
N GLY A 288 17.42 27.00 23.11
CA GLY A 288 16.96 28.37 23.28
C GLY A 288 15.54 28.44 23.85
N ARG A 289 14.62 27.69 23.21
CA ARG A 289 13.21 27.69 23.60
C ARG A 289 12.98 27.12 25.00
N HIS A 290 13.61 26.00 25.34
CA HIS A 290 13.47 25.40 26.67
C HIS A 290 13.95 26.34 27.78
N GLY A 291 15.09 27.01 27.56
CA GLY A 291 15.59 28.02 28.50
C GLY A 291 14.62 29.17 28.72
N ASP A 292 13.97 29.65 27.66
CA ASP A 292 12.97 30.73 27.76
C ASP A 292 11.69 30.29 28.48
N LEU A 293 11.24 29.06 28.25
CA LEU A 293 10.09 28.49 28.97
C LEU A 293 10.37 28.36 30.47
N LEU A 294 11.56 27.91 30.89
CA LEU A 294 11.94 27.86 32.31
C LEU A 294 12.07 29.25 32.95
N LYS A 295 12.50 30.28 32.19
CA LYS A 295 12.48 31.67 32.67
C LYS A 295 11.05 32.18 32.86
N LYS A 296 10.13 31.86 31.94
CA LYS A 296 8.70 32.18 32.06
C LYS A 296 8.07 31.48 33.25
N ALA A 297 8.35 30.18 33.43
CA ALA A 297 7.91 29.39 34.58
C ALA A 297 8.38 30.00 35.91
N ALA A 298 9.66 30.36 36.04
CA ALA A 298 10.19 30.98 37.25
C ALA A 298 9.53 32.35 37.54
N SER A 299 9.26 33.12 36.48
CA SER A 299 8.54 34.39 36.60
C SER A 299 7.08 34.18 37.04
N SER A 300 6.41 33.15 36.50
CA SER A 300 5.06 32.76 36.89
C SER A 300 5.04 32.34 38.37
N ALA A 301 5.88 31.39 38.76
CA ALA A 301 5.98 30.92 40.15
C ALA A 301 6.20 32.08 41.14
N SER A 302 7.08 33.02 40.80
CA SER A 302 7.32 34.22 41.60
C SER A 302 6.10 35.17 41.64
N SER A 303 5.41 35.36 40.51
CA SER A 303 4.20 36.20 40.44
C SER A 303 3.03 35.63 41.25
N TRP A 304 2.95 34.31 41.38
CA TRP A 304 1.93 33.61 42.16
C TRP A 304 2.35 33.34 43.62
N ASN A 305 3.57 33.72 44.02
CA ASN A 305 4.17 33.35 45.32
C ASN A 305 4.10 31.84 45.62
N ASN A 306 4.28 31.00 44.59
CA ASN A 306 4.29 29.55 44.73
C ASN A 306 5.73 29.04 44.92
N ASN A 307 6.10 28.74 46.16
CA ASN A 307 7.45 28.30 46.52
C ASN A 307 7.78 26.90 45.96
N ASP A 308 6.82 25.99 45.93
CA ASP A 308 7.02 24.63 45.42
C ASP A 308 7.32 24.65 43.92
N ALA A 309 6.54 25.42 43.16
CA ALA A 309 6.78 25.63 41.73
C ALA A 309 8.13 26.32 41.46
N LYS A 310 8.56 27.22 42.35
CA LYS A 310 9.87 27.88 42.24
C LYS A 310 11.00 26.89 42.44
N GLN A 311 10.91 26.04 43.46
CA GLN A 311 11.89 24.98 43.72
C GLN A 311 11.96 23.97 42.57
N GLN A 312 10.81 23.55 42.04
CA GLN A 312 10.75 22.65 40.89
C GLN A 312 11.42 23.26 39.65
N VAL A 313 11.16 24.52 39.35
CA VAL A 313 11.78 25.20 38.19
C VAL A 313 13.28 25.41 38.38
N ASP A 314 13.74 25.69 39.61
CA ASP A 314 15.17 25.86 39.90
C ASP A 314 15.92 24.52 39.81
N ALA A 315 15.31 23.40 40.21
CA ALA A 315 15.85 22.05 39.99
C ALA A 315 16.00 21.75 38.49
N LEU A 316 14.93 21.97 37.70
CA LEU A 316 14.96 21.77 36.25
C LEU A 316 16.00 22.64 35.55
N LYS A 317 16.23 23.87 36.02
CA LYS A 317 17.31 24.73 35.49
C LYS A 317 18.69 24.18 35.80
N ALA A 318 18.90 23.64 37.00
CA ALA A 318 20.19 23.05 37.39
C ALA A 318 20.49 21.80 36.56
N GLU A 319 19.53 20.88 36.44
CA GLU A 319 19.61 19.69 35.58
C GLU A 319 19.89 20.08 34.12
N ARG A 320 19.14 21.06 33.62
CA ARG A 320 19.33 21.61 32.28
C ARG A 320 20.75 22.12 32.05
N THR A 321 21.32 22.86 33.00
CA THR A 321 22.68 23.39 32.85
C THR A 321 23.69 22.26 32.75
N GLN A 322 23.56 21.22 33.58
CA GLN A 322 24.45 20.06 33.55
C GLN A 322 24.35 19.30 32.23
N ALA A 323 23.13 18.95 31.81
CA ALA A 323 22.90 18.17 30.59
C ALA A 323 23.29 18.91 29.30
N ILE A 324 23.11 20.24 29.22
CA ILE A 324 23.62 21.01 28.07
C ILE A 324 25.13 21.00 28.01
N LEU A 325 25.81 21.23 29.15
CA LEU A 325 27.26 21.28 29.19
C LEU A 325 27.88 19.94 28.77
N ALA A 326 27.30 18.83 29.25
CA ALA A 326 27.68 17.49 28.82
C ALA A 326 27.47 17.32 27.31
N GLN A 327 26.28 17.63 26.79
CA GLN A 327 25.98 17.43 25.38
C GLN A 327 26.80 18.36 24.45
N ASP A 328 27.03 19.62 24.83
CA ASP A 328 27.87 20.56 24.07
C ASP A 328 29.34 20.11 24.04
N GLY A 329 29.85 19.53 25.13
CA GLY A 329 31.20 18.99 25.23
C GLY A 329 31.45 17.82 24.27
N GLU A 330 30.40 17.02 24.00
CA GLU A 330 30.49 15.80 23.18
C GLU A 330 29.99 15.98 21.73
N ASN A 331 29.37 17.13 21.40
CA ASN A 331 28.73 17.36 20.10
C ASN A 331 29.69 17.26 18.89
N TRP A 332 30.99 17.46 19.12
CA TRP A 332 32.01 17.33 18.07
C TRP A 332 32.18 15.87 17.61
N ALA A 333 32.08 14.91 18.53
CA ALA A 333 32.33 13.49 18.27
C ALA A 333 31.28 12.89 17.31
N ILE A 334 30.01 13.29 17.46
CA ILE A 334 28.91 12.86 16.59
C ILE A 334 29.17 13.25 15.13
N ASN A 335 29.63 14.48 14.90
CA ASN A 335 29.93 14.97 13.55
C ASN A 335 31.23 14.36 13.00
N ALA A 336 32.22 14.09 13.85
CA ALA A 336 33.50 13.54 13.44
C ALA A 336 33.38 12.10 12.91
N LEU A 337 32.57 11.26 13.57
CA LEU A 337 32.37 9.84 13.21
C LEU A 337 31.44 9.65 12.01
N VAL A 338 30.37 10.45 11.90
CA VAL A 338 29.36 10.30 10.82
C VAL A 338 29.90 10.68 9.43
N HIS A 339 30.95 11.50 9.36
CA HIS A 339 31.50 11.96 8.08
C HIS A 339 32.71 11.14 7.60
N SER A 340 32.93 9.94 8.15
CA SER A 340 34.04 9.02 7.79
C SER A 340 35.39 9.73 7.69
N ASN A 341 35.73 10.51 8.72
CA ASN A 341 37.03 11.14 8.80
C ASN A 341 38.09 10.08 9.19
N ASP A 342 39.11 9.85 8.35
CA ASP A 342 40.19 8.87 8.58
C ASP A 342 40.94 9.06 9.92
N TRP A 343 40.85 10.25 10.53
CA TRP A 343 41.48 10.58 11.81
C TRP A 343 40.58 10.40 13.05
N ALA A 344 39.29 10.09 12.86
CA ALA A 344 38.26 10.06 13.90
C ALA A 344 37.84 8.64 14.30
N ALA A 345 38.76 7.66 14.26
CA ALA A 345 38.50 6.33 14.80
C ALA A 345 38.37 6.43 16.33
N MET A 346 37.17 6.21 16.86
CA MET A 346 36.86 6.22 18.29
C MET A 346 36.62 4.79 18.78
N SER A 347 37.08 4.47 19.99
CA SER A 347 36.75 3.22 20.66
C SER A 347 35.39 3.34 21.36
N LYS A 348 34.82 2.20 21.80
CA LYS A 348 33.62 2.19 22.65
C LYS A 348 33.76 3.14 23.84
N ALA A 349 34.89 3.08 24.54
CA ALA A 349 35.15 3.89 25.72
C ALA A 349 35.18 5.40 25.43
N ASP A 350 35.49 5.79 24.19
CA ASP A 350 35.48 7.19 23.78
C ASP A 350 34.07 7.66 23.37
N PHE A 351 33.21 6.75 22.86
CA PHE A 351 31.89 7.11 22.32
C PHE A 351 30.73 6.88 23.30
N GLU A 352 30.88 5.98 24.28
CA GLU A 352 29.88 5.74 25.33
C GLU A 352 29.51 7.01 26.13
N PRO A 353 30.46 7.90 26.51
CA PRO A 353 30.12 9.19 27.12
C PRO A 353 29.29 10.11 26.23
N VAL A 354 29.47 10.05 24.90
CA VAL A 354 28.72 10.84 23.91
C VAL A 354 27.26 10.40 23.89
N VAL A 355 27.03 9.08 23.87
CA VAL A 355 25.69 8.46 23.90
C VAL A 355 24.98 8.86 25.19
N GLU A 356 25.64 8.71 26.33
CA GLU A 356 25.09 9.05 27.65
C GLU A 356 24.76 10.55 27.77
N ALA A 357 25.64 11.44 27.31
CA ALA A 357 25.37 12.88 27.30
C ALA A 357 24.14 13.25 26.45
N CYS A 358 23.97 12.59 25.30
CA CYS A 358 22.80 12.79 24.45
C CYS A 358 21.52 12.25 25.10
N LYS A 359 21.61 11.09 25.77
CA LYS A 359 20.49 10.50 26.50
C LYS A 359 20.01 11.40 27.64
N GLN A 360 20.93 11.85 28.51
CA GLN A 360 20.64 12.82 29.57
C GLN A 360 20.04 14.12 29.04
N PHE A 361 20.49 14.58 27.86
CA PHE A 361 19.90 15.75 27.23
C PHE A 361 18.45 15.50 26.79
N THR A 362 18.16 14.35 26.17
CA THR A 362 16.78 14.01 25.76
C THR A 362 15.85 13.80 26.95
N GLU A 363 16.37 13.30 28.08
CA GLU A 363 15.60 13.06 29.30
C GLU A 363 15.02 14.36 29.90
N LEU A 364 15.68 15.52 29.69
CA LEU A 364 15.15 16.84 30.06
C LEU A 364 13.76 17.13 29.46
N PHE A 365 13.41 16.45 28.37
CA PHE A 365 12.15 16.62 27.64
C PHE A 365 11.19 15.46 27.84
N SER A 366 11.56 14.46 28.63
CA SER A 366 10.74 13.30 28.96
C SER A 366 10.01 13.50 30.29
N CYS A 367 8.98 12.69 30.53
CA CYS A 367 8.30 12.69 31.81
C CYS A 367 9.03 11.78 32.80
N SER A 368 9.11 12.16 34.08
CA SER A 368 9.65 11.30 35.14
C SER A 368 8.77 10.09 35.49
N ASN A 369 7.59 9.97 34.86
CA ASN A 369 6.71 8.83 35.04
C ASN A 369 7.09 7.77 33.99
N PRO A 370 7.54 6.56 34.39
CA PRO A 370 7.90 5.50 33.45
C PRO A 370 6.77 5.05 32.53
N ASP A 371 5.51 5.22 32.95
CA ASP A 371 4.33 4.88 32.15
C ASP A 371 3.95 5.99 31.14
N CYS A 372 4.77 7.05 31.02
CA CYS A 372 4.48 8.21 30.19
C CYS A 372 5.57 8.43 29.13
N ASP A 373 5.35 7.86 27.95
CA ASP A 373 6.27 7.93 26.80
C ASP A 373 6.20 9.26 26.00
N SER A 374 5.50 10.29 26.50
CA SER A 374 5.35 11.55 25.76
C SER A 374 6.49 12.54 26.05
N TRP A 375 6.98 13.22 25.01
CA TRP A 375 7.72 14.46 25.17
C TRP A 375 6.87 15.55 25.84
N ILE A 376 7.54 16.43 26.59
CA ILE A 376 6.91 17.63 27.15
C ILE A 376 6.54 18.59 26.02
N TYR A 377 5.40 19.28 26.17
CA TYR A 377 4.89 20.20 25.17
C TYR A 377 4.28 21.44 25.82
N VAL A 378 4.19 22.50 25.02
CA VAL A 378 3.59 23.77 25.41
C VAL A 378 2.11 23.79 25.04
N VAL A 379 1.28 24.15 26.01
CA VAL A 379 -0.13 24.51 25.79
C VAL A 379 -0.23 26.01 25.55
N GLY A 380 -1.03 26.41 24.57
CA GLY A 380 -1.16 27.81 24.13
C GLY A 380 -0.44 28.10 22.81
N MET A 381 -0.45 29.35 22.38
CA MET A 381 0.25 29.79 21.17
C MET A 381 1.57 30.47 21.51
N PRO A 382 2.53 30.55 20.57
CA PRO A 382 3.75 31.31 20.76
C PRO A 382 3.44 32.77 21.16
N GLY A 383 3.91 33.19 22.33
CA GLY A 383 3.62 34.52 22.90
C GLY A 383 2.45 34.56 23.89
N SER A 384 1.58 33.54 23.92
CA SER A 384 0.47 33.38 24.88
C SER A 384 0.48 31.98 25.52
N GLU A 385 1.69 31.49 25.82
CA GLU A 385 1.90 30.16 26.39
C GLU A 385 1.25 30.05 27.78
N GLU A 386 0.52 28.96 28.01
CA GLU A 386 -0.25 28.74 29.23
C GLU A 386 0.50 27.85 30.22
N ALA A 387 0.98 26.70 29.75
CA ALA A 387 1.66 25.70 30.57
C ALA A 387 2.67 24.89 29.74
N LEU A 388 3.70 24.36 30.40
CA LEU A 388 4.60 23.34 29.88
C LEU A 388 4.25 22.03 30.60
N ARG A 389 3.83 21.00 29.86
CA ARG A 389 3.30 19.77 30.47
C ARG A 389 3.63 18.51 29.66
N CYS A 390 3.55 17.35 30.31
CA CYS A 390 3.51 16.04 29.64
C CYS A 390 2.06 15.59 29.37
N SER A 391 1.87 14.45 28.69
CA SER A 391 0.55 13.90 28.40
C SER A 391 -0.18 13.41 29.66
N CYS A 392 0.53 12.75 30.58
CA CYS A 392 -0.05 12.19 31.80
C CYS A 392 -0.29 13.22 32.92
N GLY A 393 0.21 14.45 32.77
CA GLY A 393 0.05 15.53 33.74
C GLY A 393 1.00 15.49 34.93
N THR A 394 1.87 14.48 35.06
CA THR A 394 2.92 14.42 36.11
C THR A 394 3.81 15.66 36.09
N LEU A 395 4.21 16.10 34.90
CA LEU A 395 4.81 17.41 34.71
C LEU A 395 3.73 18.38 34.24
N ASN A 396 3.47 19.44 35.02
CA ASN A 396 2.59 20.53 34.63
C ASN A 396 3.07 21.85 35.26
N ILE A 397 3.75 22.66 34.47
CA ILE A 397 4.37 23.91 34.91
C ILE A 397 3.57 25.07 34.33
N ASN A 398 3.03 25.92 35.20
CA ASN A 398 2.34 27.14 34.80
C ASN A 398 3.33 28.16 34.18
N LEU A 399 2.94 28.74 33.05
CA LEU A 399 3.72 29.78 32.36
C LEU A 399 3.07 31.17 32.47
N ARG A 400 1.84 31.27 33.00
CA ARG A 400 1.11 32.54 33.14
C ARG A 400 1.45 33.24 34.44
N ARG A 401 1.73 34.54 34.36
CA ARG A 401 1.81 35.41 35.54
C ARG A 401 0.41 35.69 36.09
N LYS A 402 0.35 36.16 37.34
CA LYS A 402 -0.89 36.47 38.05
C LYS A 402 -1.57 37.71 37.50
#